data_AF-A0A937HBD7-F1
#
_entry.id   AF-A0A937HBD7-F1
#
_cell.length_a   1.000
_cell.length_b   1.000
_cell.length_c   1.000
_cell.angle_alpha   90.00
_cell.angle_beta   90.00
_cell.angle_gamma   90.00
#
_symmetry.space_group_name_H-M   'P 1'
#
loop_
_entity.id
_entity.type
_entity.pdbx_description
1 polymer ?
#
loop_
_entity_poly.entity_id
_entity_poly.type
_entity_poly.pdbx_seq_one_letter_code
_entity_poly.pdbx_strand_id
1 'polypeptide(L)' 'MTWMKRFLYRLVLLVLFVVLFLIATENSVSVSLQLISLRSPALPLSWWLVGTFVLGLLIGNLWASFARWLSRPRG' A
#
# COMPACT_ATOMS: atom_id res chain seq x y z
N MET A 1 4.12 21.93 -14.50
CA MET A 1 4.86 20.64 -14.43
C MET A 1 4.40 19.68 -13.31
N THR A 2 3.62 20.12 -12.31
CA THR A 2 3.15 19.26 -11.20
C THR A 2 1.97 18.36 -11.57
N TRP A 3 1.13 18.79 -12.51
CA TRP A 3 -0.07 18.07 -12.91
C TRP A 3 0.24 16.76 -13.66
N MET A 4 1.19 16.80 -14.60
CA MET A 4 1.65 15.62 -15.35
C MET A 4 2.30 14.58 -14.45
N LYS A 5 3.17 15.01 -13.51
CA LYS A 5 3.81 14.11 -12.54
C LYS A 5 2.78 13.46 -11.61
N ARG A 6 1.76 14.21 -11.18
CA ARG A 6 0.65 13.70 -10.36
C ARG A 6 -0.21 12.70 -11.14
N PHE A 7 -0.43 12.95 -12.42
CA PHE A 7 -1.18 12.05 -13.30
C PHE A 7 -0.40 10.75 -13.54
N LEU A 8 0.90 10.82 -13.86
CA LEU A 8 1.76 9.64 -13.99
C LEU A 8 1.79 8.81 -12.70
N TYR A 9 1.94 9.46 -11.55
CA TYR A 9 1.96 8.75 -10.27
C TYR A 9 0.65 7.99 -10.02
N ARG A 10 -0.50 8.62 -10.31
CA ARG A 10 -1.82 7.96 -10.22
C ARG A 10 -1.97 6.82 -11.22
N LEU A 11 -1.43 6.97 -12.43
CA LEU A 11 -1.43 5.94 -13.47
C LEU A 11 -0.63 4.71 -13.01
N VAL A 12 0.57 4.92 -12.47
CA VAL A 12 1.41 3.84 -11.91
C VAL A 12 0.69 3.14 -10.77
N LEU A 13 0.05 3.90 -9.87
CA LEU A 13 -0.77 3.37 -8.78
C LEU A 13 -1.94 2.52 -9.29
N LEU A 14 -2.62 2.98 -10.35
CA LEU A 14 -3.73 2.26 -10.97
C LEU A 14 -3.25 0.95 -11.59
N VAL A 15 -2.15 0.97 -12.33
CA VAL A 15 -1.54 -0.23 -12.93
C VAL A 15 -1.15 -1.22 -11.84
N LEU A 16 -0.50 -0.74 -10.77
CA LEU A 16 -0.12 -1.58 -9.64
C LEU A 16 -1.34 -2.21 -8.96
N PHE A 17 -2.42 -1.43 -8.78
CA PHE A 17 -3.68 -1.91 -8.24
C PHE A 17 -4.30 -3.01 -9.13
N VAL A 18 -4.35 -2.82 -10.44
CA VAL A 18 -4.90 -3.80 -11.38
C VAL A 18 -4.09 -5.09 -11.37
N VAL A 19 -2.76 -5.01 -11.36
CA VAL A 19 -1.88 -6.20 -11.28
C VAL A 19 -2.12 -6.96 -9.97
N LEU A 20 -2.15 -6.25 -8.84
CA LEU A 20 -2.45 -6.86 -7.54
C LEU A 20 -3.84 -7.49 -7.51
N PHE A 21 -4.83 -6.83 -8.13
CA PHE A 21 -6.21 -7.33 -8.24
C PHE A 21 -6.32 -8.60 -9.09
N LEU A 22 -5.60 -8.67 -10.20
CA LEU A 22 -5.57 -9.87 -11.06
C LEU A 22 -4.91 -11.04 -10.33
N ILE A 23 -3.76 -10.82 -9.69
CA ILE A 23 -3.07 -11.82 -8.87
C ILE A 23 -3.98 -12.32 -7.74
N ALA A 24 -4.70 -11.38 -7.10
CA ALA A 24 -5.68 -11.65 -6.07
C ALA A 24 -6.87 -12.51 -6.54
N THR A 25 -7.32 -12.31 -7.77
CA THR A 25 -8.50 -12.99 -8.33
C THR A 25 -8.18 -14.41 -8.79
N GLU A 26 -6.98 -14.64 -9.33
CA GLU A 26 -6.57 -15.97 -9.81
C GLU A 26 -6.04 -16.88 -8.70
N ASN A 27 -5.49 -16.31 -7.61
CA ASN A 27 -4.95 -17.06 -6.48
C ASN A 27 -5.82 -16.91 -5.22
N SER A 28 -7.02 -17.49 -5.25
CA SER A 28 -7.91 -17.67 -4.08
C SER A 28 -7.41 -18.74 -3.09
N VAL A 29 -6.09 -18.91 -2.96
CA VAL A 29 -5.50 -19.74 -1.90
C VAL A 29 -5.65 -18.98 -0.59
N SER A 30 -6.32 -19.61 0.38
CA SER A 30 -6.45 -19.06 1.72
C SER A 30 -5.13 -19.25 2.47
N VAL A 31 -4.52 -18.15 2.90
CA VAL A 31 -3.21 -18.14 3.57
C VAL A 31 -3.37 -17.52 4.96
N SER A 32 -2.82 -18.20 5.95
CA SER A 32 -2.65 -17.66 7.30
C SER A 32 -1.26 -17.04 7.41
N LEU A 33 -1.17 -15.81 7.92
CA LEU A 33 0.11 -15.17 8.22
C LEU A 33 0.57 -15.59 9.60
N GLN A 34 1.83 -15.96 9.69
CA GLN A 34 2.49 -16.19 10.96
C GLN A 34 3.37 -14.98 11.27
N LEU A 35 2.87 -14.12 12.14
CA LEU A 35 3.68 -13.08 12.77
C LEU A 35 4.35 -13.70 14.00
N ILE A 36 5.57 -13.27 14.34
CA ILE A 36 6.41 -13.70 15.48
C ILE A 36 5.82 -14.85 16.32
N SER A 37 4.78 -14.59 17.11
CA SER A 37 4.00 -15.60 17.85
C SER A 37 2.49 -15.56 17.60
N LEU A 38 2.00 -14.68 16.73
CA LEU A 38 0.58 -14.49 16.43
C LEU A 38 0.23 -15.09 15.06
N ARG A 39 -0.70 -16.04 15.05
CA ARG A 39 -1.23 -16.62 13.83
C ARG A 39 -2.51 -15.90 13.44
N SER A 40 -2.54 -15.34 12.23
CA SER A 40 -3.73 -14.66 11.73
C SER A 40 -4.77 -15.68 11.23
N PRO A 41 -6.06 -15.31 11.22
CA PRO A 41 -7.08 -16.14 10.57
C PRO A 41 -6.72 -16.36 9.09
N ALA A 42 -7.06 -17.55 8.57
CA ALA A 42 -6.86 -17.87 7.17
C ALA A 42 -7.79 -16.99 6.33
N LEU A 43 -7.20 -16.11 5.52
CA LEU A 43 -7.91 -15.22 4.61
C LEU A 43 -7.32 -15.38 3.21
N PRO A 44 -8.07 -15.05 2.14
CA PRO A 44 -7.51 -15.07 0.80
C PRO A 44 -6.29 -14.17 0.71
N LEU A 45 -5.24 -14.62 0.02
CA LEU A 45 -3.99 -13.86 -0.16
C LEU A 45 -4.23 -12.43 -0.67
N SER A 46 -5.26 -12.26 -1.49
CA SER A 46 -5.74 -10.97 -1.99
C SER A 46 -6.01 -9.95 -0.90
N TRP A 47 -6.64 -10.34 0.20
CA TRP A 47 -6.95 -9.45 1.32
C TRP A 47 -5.70 -8.97 2.04
N TRP A 48 -4.71 -9.86 2.19
CA TRP A 48 -3.40 -9.50 2.76
C TRP A 48 -2.65 -8.53 1.86
N LEU A 49 -2.66 -8.75 0.54
CA LEU A 49 -2.03 -7.86 -0.44
C LEU A 49 -2.68 -6.47 -0.46
N VAL A 50 -4.01 -6.41 -0.49
CA VAL A 50 -4.74 -5.13 -0.43
C VAL A 50 -4.48 -4.42 0.89
N GLY A 51 -4.54 -5.15 2.02
CA GLY A 51 -4.29 -4.59 3.35
C GLY A 51 -2.90 -3.99 3.49
N THR A 52 -1.87 -4.72 3.06
CA THR A 52 -0.47 -4.26 3.10
C THR A 52 -0.22 -3.07 2.17
N PHE A 53 -0.85 -3.06 0.98
CA PHE A 53 -0.76 -1.94 0.06
C PHE A 53 -1.37 -0.65 0.66
N VAL A 54 -2.59 -0.74 1.20
CA VAL A 54 -3.27 0.40 1.84
C VAL A 54 -2.47 0.89 3.05
N LEU A 55 -1.98 -0.02 3.90
CA LEU A 55 -1.11 0.32 5.03
C LEU A 55 0.15 1.05 4.56
N GLY A 56 0.82 0.55 3.52
CA GLY A 56 2.01 1.18 2.95
C GLY A 56 1.75 2.60 2.45
N LEU A 57 0.61 2.84 1.78
CA LEU A 57 0.21 4.18 1.33
C LEU A 57 -0.05 5.12 2.50
N LEU A 58 -0.73 4.65 3.55
CA LEU A 58 -1.00 5.45 4.75
C LEU A 58 0.30 5.81 5.46
N ILE A 59 1.17 4.83 5.73
CA ILE A 59 2.46 5.04 6.39
C ILE A 59 3.34 5.99 5.56
N GLY A 60 3.41 5.79 4.24
CA GLY A 60 4.18 6.66 3.35
C GLY A 60 3.69 8.10 3.35
N ASN A 61 2.37 8.33 3.34
CA ASN A 61 1.79 9.66 3.42
C ASN A 61 2.01 10.33 4.78
N LEU A 62 1.91 9.55 5.88
CA LEU A 62 2.23 10.03 7.22
C LEU A 62 3.71 10.44 7.32
N TRP A 63 4.62 9.61 6.81
CA TRP A 63 6.05 9.89 6.79
C TRP A 63 6.37 11.14 5.98
N ALA A 64 5.82 11.28 4.77
CA ALA A 64 6.00 12.46 3.94
C ALA A 64 5.44 13.73 4.61
N SER A 65 4.38 13.61 5.39
CA SER A 65 3.79 14.74 6.14
C SER A 65 4.66 15.12 7.34
N PHE A 66 5.18 14.13 8.05
CA PHE A 66 6.13 14.33 9.15
C PHE A 66 7.44 14.97 8.67
N ALA A 67 8.02 14.48 7.58
CA ALA A 67 9.23 15.05 6.98
C ALA A 67 9.01 16.53 6.58
N ARG A 68 7.88 16.83 5.94
CA ARG A 68 7.51 18.22 5.59
C ARG A 68 7.34 19.11 6.81
N TRP A 69 6.80 18.58 7.91
CA TRP A 69 6.68 19.32 9.16
C TRP A 69 8.06 19.63 9.78
N LEU A 70 8.98 18.65 9.76
CA LEU A 70 10.32 18.82 10.31
C LEU A 70 11.17 19.81 9.49
N SER A 71 10.99 19.86 8.17
CA SER A 71 11.70 20.80 7.28
C SER A 71 11.13 22.22 7.28
N ARG A 72 10.09 22.53 8.09
CA ARG A 72 9.61 23.91 8.23
C ARG A 72 10.66 24.74 8.96
N PRO A 73 11.06 25.92 8.46
CA PRO A 73 11.95 26.81 9.18
C PRO A 73 11.29 27.17 10.51
N ARG A 74 11.93 26.80 11.61
CA ARG A 74 11.59 27.33 12.93
C ARG A 74 12.28 28.70 12.99
N GLY A 75 11.50 29.76 12.81
CA GLY A 75 11.94 31.12 13.06
C GLY A 75 12.29 31.32 14.53
#